data_AF-A0AAU1K732-F1
#
_entry.id   AF-A0AAU1K732-F1
#
_cell.length_a   1.000
_cell.length_b   1.000
_cell.length_c   1.000
_cell.angle_alpha   90.00
_cell.angle_beta   90.00
_cell.angle_gamma   90.00
#
_symmetry.space_group_name_H-M   'P 1'
#
loop_
_entity.id
_entity.type
_entity.pdbx_description
1 polymer ?
#
loop_
_entity_poly.entity_id
_entity_poly.type
_entity_poly.pdbx_seq_one_letter_code
_entity_poly.pdbx_strand_id
1 'polypeptide(L)'
;MDWQETLERAIPQPPPTHPDPASLLADGKKLVRRRRLAVVAGTAAAVAAVVGIGAIVVPSRDSATPNPPIATQSTAEDEWPPEADIPLSDLAPVAYDHGTGEVTLYRGWKETDQVGPLDSGNALAVAATKGNRTVYAHFMNPTEISYTDASRTSATSFRAWVDDVRAHHLSATWNAGGKLRVKQNGWEIVREIPNPLGYAAPWDSVGAVVEREGVEQWILYSGNRPKDGGESSGLDAVYAIPGQTIEEWLAVQVATDRKDYRPGNVDFSIEPTEAVEFGSGSEVVSSEDRVKIVEQVADPDIGHSFATGTSRTAAARITVGSKERYVLVREKDGVTQAYSFSVLPAPRAEDRRPLTLDEFAEMVDRRMTPGSGLW
;
A
#
# COMPACT_ATOMS: atom_id res chain seq x y z
N MET A 1 -6.71 -52.61 -21.84
CA MET A 1 -6.38 -51.82 -20.63
C MET A 1 -6.79 -50.40 -20.95
N ASP A 2 -7.83 -49.91 -20.29
CA ASP A 2 -8.39 -48.60 -20.57
C ASP A 2 -7.59 -47.54 -19.80
N TRP A 3 -6.85 -46.74 -20.54
CA TRP A 3 -5.98 -45.69 -19.99
C TRP A 3 -6.79 -44.53 -19.40
N GLN A 4 -8.03 -44.35 -19.85
CA GLN A 4 -8.91 -43.28 -19.39
C GLN A 4 -9.39 -43.57 -17.97
N GLU A 5 -9.79 -44.81 -17.71
CA GLU A 5 -10.20 -45.29 -16.38
C GLU A 5 -9.04 -45.30 -15.37
N THR A 6 -7.82 -45.55 -15.87
CA THR A 6 -6.60 -45.54 -15.03
C THR A 6 -6.22 -44.11 -14.61
N LEU A 7 -6.41 -43.13 -15.49
CA LEU A 7 -6.14 -41.71 -15.20
C LEU A 7 -7.18 -41.10 -14.27
N GLU A 8 -8.47 -41.39 -14.45
CA GLU A 8 -9.53 -40.90 -13.55
C GLU A 8 -9.37 -41.40 -12.12
N ARG A 9 -8.84 -42.62 -11.94
CA ARG A 9 -8.60 -43.21 -10.61
C ARG A 9 -7.33 -42.67 -9.93
N ALA A 10 -6.41 -42.07 -10.69
CA ALA A 10 -5.14 -41.54 -10.19
C ALA A 10 -5.23 -40.08 -9.71
N ILE A 11 -6.31 -39.36 -10.03
CA ILE A 11 -6.53 -37.99 -9.57
C ILE A 11 -7.24 -38.06 -8.20
N PRO A 12 -6.61 -37.57 -7.11
CA PRO A 12 -7.26 -37.52 -5.80
C PRO A 12 -8.51 -36.65 -5.89
N GLN A 13 -9.66 -37.22 -5.53
CA GLN A 13 -10.88 -36.45 -5.33
C GLN A 13 -10.63 -35.40 -4.22
N PRO A 14 -10.97 -34.11 -4.45
CA PRO A 14 -10.79 -33.09 -3.42
C PRO A 14 -11.61 -33.46 -2.17
N PRO A 15 -11.07 -33.24 -0.96
CA PRO A 15 -11.79 -33.54 0.27
C PRO A 15 -13.14 -32.81 0.28
N PRO A 16 -14.26 -33.49 0.56
CA PRO A 16 -15.57 -32.87 0.55
C PRO A 16 -15.79 -32.13 1.86
N THR A 17 -15.40 -30.86 1.93
CA THR A 17 -16.01 -29.82 2.80
C THR A 17 -15.36 -28.48 2.47
N HIS A 18 -15.99 -27.69 1.61
CA HIS A 18 -15.79 -26.25 1.66
C HIS A 18 -16.48 -25.76 2.96
N PRO A 19 -15.79 -25.08 3.88
CA PRO A 19 -16.48 -24.39 4.96
C PRO A 19 -17.45 -23.39 4.33
N ASP A 20 -18.72 -23.42 4.76
CA ASP A 20 -19.75 -22.51 4.28
C ASP A 20 -19.25 -21.06 4.44
N PRO A 21 -19.08 -20.29 3.35
CA PRO A 21 -18.62 -18.90 3.44
C PRO A 21 -19.52 -18.06 4.35
N ALA A 22 -20.82 -18.40 4.43
CA ALA A 22 -21.75 -17.74 5.31
C ALA A 22 -21.47 -18.05 6.80
N SER A 23 -20.99 -19.26 7.13
CA SER A 23 -20.61 -19.61 8.50
C SER A 23 -19.32 -18.92 8.93
N LEU A 24 -18.32 -18.83 8.03
CA LEU A 24 -17.08 -18.09 8.29
C LEU A 24 -17.33 -16.58 8.46
N LEU A 25 -18.23 -16.01 7.65
CA LEU A 25 -18.66 -14.62 7.80
C LEU A 25 -19.50 -14.39 9.06
N ALA A 26 -20.32 -15.36 9.47
CA ALA A 26 -21.10 -15.28 10.70
C ALA A 26 -20.18 -15.34 11.94
N ASP A 27 -19.18 -16.22 11.95
CA ASP A 27 -18.20 -16.34 13.02
C ASP A 27 -17.30 -15.11 13.09
N GLY A 28 -16.86 -14.58 11.94
CA GLY A 28 -16.14 -13.31 11.85
C GLY A 28 -16.96 -12.13 12.37
N LYS A 29 -18.24 -12.02 11.99
CA LYS A 29 -19.14 -10.99 12.51
C LYS A 29 -19.38 -11.12 14.01
N LYS A 30 -19.44 -12.34 14.56
CA LYS A 30 -19.61 -12.59 16.00
C LYS A 30 -18.37 -12.20 16.80
N LEU A 31 -17.18 -12.46 16.27
CA LEU A 31 -15.88 -12.03 16.82
C LEU A 31 -15.73 -10.49 16.79
N VAL A 32 -16.09 -9.85 15.68
CA VAL A 32 -16.08 -8.38 15.57
C VAL A 32 -17.10 -7.74 16.53
N ARG A 33 -18.28 -8.34 16.72
CA ARG A 33 -19.30 -7.83 17.66
C ARG A 33 -18.84 -7.96 19.12
N ARG A 34 -18.15 -9.06 19.48
CA ARG A 34 -17.49 -9.21 20.79
C ARG A 34 -16.39 -8.16 21.01
N ARG A 35 -15.58 -7.87 19.99
CA ARG A 35 -14.51 -6.85 20.04
C ARG A 35 -15.07 -5.43 20.13
N ARG A 36 -16.16 -5.10 19.42
CA ARG A 36 -16.81 -3.78 19.51
C ARG A 36 -17.48 -3.52 20.86
N LEU A 37 -18.02 -4.54 21.52
CA LEU A 37 -18.57 -4.40 22.87
C LEU A 37 -17.48 -4.15 23.93
N ALA A 38 -16.26 -4.67 23.73
CA ALA A 38 -15.12 -4.39 24.61
C ALA A 38 -14.55 -2.97 24.41
N VAL A 39 -14.61 -2.43 23.19
CA VAL A 39 -14.09 -1.09 22.84
C VAL A 39 -15.07 0.04 23.23
N VAL A 40 -16.38 -0.18 23.19
CA VAL A 40 -17.38 0.85 23.52
C VAL A 40 -17.53 1.09 25.04
N ALA A 41 -17.07 0.17 25.90
CA ALA A 41 -17.09 0.37 27.36
C ALA A 41 -16.00 1.34 27.87
N GLY A 42 -15.04 1.74 27.03
CA GLY A 42 -13.91 2.60 27.41
C GLY A 42 -14.04 4.08 27.05
N THR A 43 -15.08 4.48 26.31
CA THR A 43 -15.22 5.85 25.74
C THR A 43 -16.55 6.51 26.12
N ALA A 44 -16.93 6.44 27.41
CA ALA A 44 -18.03 7.22 27.95
C ALA A 44 -17.75 7.72 29.38
N ALA A 45 -16.68 8.50 29.55
CA ALA A 45 -16.56 9.40 30.71
C ALA A 45 -15.45 10.44 30.48
N ALA A 46 -15.83 11.64 30.03
CA ALA A 46 -15.36 12.93 30.60
C ALA A 46 -15.58 14.12 29.63
N VAL A 47 -16.80 14.66 29.58
CA VAL A 47 -17.04 16.13 29.57
C VAL A 47 -18.33 16.37 30.35
N ALA A 48 -18.23 17.09 31.46
CA ALA A 48 -19.35 17.39 32.36
C ALA A 48 -20.03 18.71 31.98
N ALA A 49 -21.38 18.76 32.02
CA ALA A 49 -22.14 19.99 32.31
C ALA A 49 -23.62 19.68 32.70
N VAL A 50 -23.91 19.92 33.99
CA VAL A 50 -25.14 20.44 34.62
C VAL A 50 -26.42 20.57 33.76
N VAL A 51 -27.49 19.84 34.11
CA VAL A 51 -28.89 20.33 34.40
C VAL A 51 -29.73 19.19 35.02
N GLY A 52 -30.16 19.38 36.27
CA GLY A 52 -31.57 19.28 36.71
C GLY A 52 -32.36 17.96 36.72
N ILE A 53 -32.88 17.66 37.92
CA ILE A 53 -34.20 17.03 38.23
C ILE A 53 -34.26 15.49 38.32
N GLY A 54 -34.11 15.02 39.56
CA GLY A 54 -34.93 14.02 40.29
C GLY A 54 -35.72 12.92 39.57
N ALA A 55 -35.47 11.67 39.97
CA ALA A 55 -36.49 10.81 40.60
C ALA A 55 -35.86 9.57 41.26
N ILE A 56 -36.29 9.32 42.49
CA ILE A 56 -36.08 8.13 43.32
C ILE A 56 -36.95 6.99 42.78
N VAL A 57 -36.43 5.77 42.61
CA VAL A 57 -37.11 4.49 42.99
C VAL A 57 -36.07 3.39 43.27
N VAL A 58 -36.15 2.86 44.49
CA VAL A 58 -35.68 1.56 45.04
C VAL A 58 -36.98 0.93 45.65
N PRO A 59 -37.19 -0.39 45.93
CA PRO A 59 -36.32 -1.59 45.94
C PRO A 59 -36.96 -2.92 45.43
N SER A 60 -36.23 -4.03 45.64
CA SER A 60 -36.70 -5.38 46.10
C SER A 60 -36.81 -6.48 45.03
N ARG A 61 -36.54 -7.77 45.28
CA ARG A 61 -35.96 -8.56 46.39
C ARG A 61 -35.73 -9.99 45.87
N ASP A 62 -34.67 -10.61 46.39
CA ASP A 62 -34.40 -12.03 46.66
C ASP A 62 -35.28 -13.15 46.08
N SER A 63 -34.61 -14.20 45.59
CA SER A 63 -34.85 -15.58 46.02
C SER A 63 -33.62 -16.45 45.73
N ALA A 64 -33.04 -16.96 46.82
CA ALA A 64 -31.94 -17.91 46.84
C ALA A 64 -32.46 -19.35 46.67
N THR A 65 -31.65 -20.21 46.05
CA THR A 65 -31.68 -21.67 46.27
C THR A 65 -30.25 -22.25 46.10
N PRO A 66 -29.92 -23.36 46.81
CA PRO A 66 -28.58 -23.64 47.33
C PRO A 66 -27.74 -24.62 46.48
N ASN A 67 -26.41 -24.53 46.62
CA ASN A 67 -25.41 -25.44 46.04
C ASN A 67 -25.39 -26.84 46.70
N PRO A 68 -25.05 -27.90 45.95
CA PRO A 68 -24.42 -29.11 46.48
C PRO A 68 -22.94 -29.24 45.98
N PRO A 69 -22.11 -30.15 46.54
CA PRO A 69 -21.04 -29.85 47.48
C PRO A 69 -19.61 -29.85 46.89
N ILE A 70 -18.71 -29.27 47.67
CA ILE A 70 -17.26 -29.15 47.46
C ILE A 70 -16.58 -30.53 47.49
N ALA A 71 -15.71 -30.81 46.51
CA ALA A 71 -14.61 -31.75 46.66
C ALA A 71 -13.34 -31.23 45.96
N THR A 72 -12.28 -31.10 46.75
CA THR A 72 -10.87 -30.84 46.42
C THR A 72 -10.51 -29.48 45.82
N GLN A 73 -10.02 -28.60 46.70
CA GLN A 73 -9.07 -27.54 46.36
C GLN A 73 -7.87 -28.16 45.63
N SER A 74 -7.67 -27.79 44.36
CA SER A 74 -6.34 -27.77 43.77
C SER A 74 -5.82 -26.36 43.94
N THR A 75 -4.79 -26.21 44.77
CA THR A 75 -3.87 -25.08 44.74
C THR A 75 -3.14 -25.11 43.41
N ALA A 76 -3.78 -24.61 42.36
CA ALA A 76 -3.10 -24.04 41.22
C ALA A 76 -3.44 -22.56 41.29
N GLU A 77 -2.46 -21.76 41.67
CA GLU A 77 -2.40 -20.37 41.23
C GLU A 77 -2.65 -20.43 39.72
N ASP A 78 -3.79 -19.92 39.24
CA ASP A 78 -4.03 -19.72 37.82
C ASP A 78 -3.05 -18.62 37.38
N GLU A 79 -1.81 -19.05 37.15
CA GLU A 79 -0.82 -18.41 36.33
C GLU A 79 -1.53 -17.93 35.07
N TRP A 80 -1.53 -16.62 34.88
CA TRP A 80 -1.81 -16.04 33.58
C TRP A 80 -0.95 -16.78 32.54
N PRO A 81 -1.49 -17.11 31.36
CA PRO A 81 -0.66 -17.66 30.29
C PRO A 81 0.52 -16.70 30.08
N PRO A 82 1.73 -17.22 29.76
CA PRO A 82 2.90 -16.38 29.60
C PRO A 82 2.56 -15.24 28.64
N GLU A 83 2.94 -14.00 28.99
CA GLU A 83 2.80 -12.76 28.22
C GLU A 83 3.48 -12.81 26.82
N ALA A 84 3.85 -13.99 26.33
CA ALA A 84 4.60 -14.26 25.12
C ALA A 84 3.76 -14.20 23.82
N ASP A 85 2.43 -14.17 23.88
CA ASP A 85 1.57 -14.28 22.68
C ASP A 85 0.70 -13.05 22.37
N ILE A 86 1.03 -11.86 22.90
CA ILE A 86 0.42 -10.61 22.40
C ILE A 86 1.29 -10.10 21.24
N PRO A 87 0.77 -10.02 20.00
CA PRO A 87 1.49 -9.38 18.92
C PRO A 87 1.72 -7.92 19.31
N LEU A 88 2.97 -7.45 19.30
CA LEU A 88 3.31 -6.06 19.61
C LEU A 88 2.65 -4.99 18.70
N SER A 89 1.88 -5.39 17.68
CA SER A 89 1.14 -4.50 16.79
C SER A 89 -0.15 -4.05 17.46
N ASP A 90 -0.60 -4.81 18.47
CA ASP A 90 -1.55 -4.36 19.49
C ASP A 90 -0.89 -3.46 20.56
N LEU A 91 0.45 -3.30 20.55
CA LEU A 91 1.18 -2.51 21.55
C LEU A 91 1.72 -1.18 21.03
N ALA A 92 2.02 -1.05 19.74
CA ALA A 92 2.59 0.13 19.04
C ALA A 92 3.01 1.21 20.05
N PRO A 93 4.10 1.03 20.82
CA PRO A 93 4.26 1.59 22.17
C PRO A 93 4.10 3.10 22.24
N VAL A 94 4.36 3.73 21.11
CA VAL A 94 4.30 5.15 20.86
C VAL A 94 3.71 5.38 19.47
N ALA A 95 2.85 6.40 19.35
CA ALA A 95 2.43 7.01 18.11
C ALA A 95 2.94 8.46 18.06
N TYR A 96 3.14 8.98 16.85
CA TYR A 96 3.58 10.35 16.63
C TYR A 96 2.70 11.01 15.56
N ASP A 97 2.14 12.16 15.88
CA ASP A 97 1.36 12.98 14.95
C ASP A 97 2.30 14.01 14.29
N HIS A 98 2.59 13.85 13.00
CA HIS A 98 3.45 14.76 12.25
C HIS A 98 2.83 16.15 12.02
N GLY A 99 1.51 16.29 12.14
CA GLY A 99 0.79 17.55 11.97
C GLY A 99 0.80 18.41 13.24
N THR A 100 0.69 17.78 14.41
CA THR A 100 0.71 18.47 15.72
C THR A 100 2.06 18.41 16.44
N GLY A 101 2.89 17.43 16.10
CA GLY A 101 4.13 17.11 16.82
C GLY A 101 3.90 16.32 18.12
N GLU A 102 2.69 15.81 18.36
CA GLU A 102 2.34 15.11 19.61
C GLU A 102 2.81 13.66 19.61
N VAL A 103 3.44 13.25 20.72
CA VAL A 103 3.83 11.86 20.99
C VAL A 103 2.81 11.25 21.96
N THR A 104 2.17 10.15 21.56
CA THR A 104 1.19 9.43 22.39
C THR A 104 1.73 8.06 22.76
N LEU A 105 1.90 7.80 24.06
CA LEU A 105 2.30 6.49 24.59
C LEU A 105 1.08 5.61 24.87
N TYR A 106 1.17 4.33 24.53
CA TYR A 106 0.13 3.35 24.85
C TYR A 106 0.24 2.86 26.29
N ARG A 107 -0.86 2.28 26.81
CA ARG A 107 -1.00 1.94 28.23
C ARG A 107 0.16 1.06 28.74
N GLY A 108 0.83 1.55 29.77
CA GLY A 108 1.93 0.83 30.45
C GLY A 108 3.30 1.07 29.84
N TRP A 109 3.40 1.80 28.72
CA TRP A 109 4.65 2.29 28.19
C TRP A 109 5.01 3.64 28.78
N LYS A 110 6.31 3.87 28.93
CA LYS A 110 6.88 5.15 29.37
C LYS A 110 7.96 5.56 28.39
N GLU A 111 7.86 6.76 27.87
CA GLU A 111 8.97 7.38 27.14
C GLU A 111 10.15 7.56 28.08
N THR A 112 11.32 7.21 27.60
CA THR A 112 12.58 7.32 28.33
C THR A 112 13.59 8.24 27.65
N ASP A 113 13.47 8.43 26.34
CA ASP A 113 14.33 9.33 25.57
C ASP A 113 13.66 9.66 24.22
N GLN A 114 14.09 10.76 23.61
CA GLN A 114 13.58 11.25 22.34
C GLN A 114 14.67 12.03 21.60
N VAL A 115 14.79 11.85 20.28
CA VAL A 115 15.69 12.64 19.43
C VAL A 115 14.95 13.12 18.18
N GLY A 116 14.99 14.43 17.91
CA GLY A 116 14.55 15.02 16.66
C GLY A 116 14.59 16.56 16.69
N PRO A 117 14.33 17.22 15.55
CA PRO A 117 14.12 16.61 14.23
C PRO A 117 15.41 15.98 13.68
N LEU A 118 15.31 14.79 13.08
CA LEU A 118 16.48 14.01 12.65
C LEU A 118 16.96 14.34 11.23
N ASP A 119 16.09 14.82 10.33
CA ASP A 119 16.41 15.15 8.94
C ASP A 119 15.68 16.43 8.47
N SER A 120 15.56 16.69 7.16
CA SER A 120 14.88 17.88 6.60
C SER A 120 13.35 17.89 6.75
N GLY A 121 12.79 16.96 7.54
CA GLY A 121 11.39 16.89 7.93
C GLY A 121 11.25 16.72 9.44
N ASN A 122 10.03 16.80 9.96
CA ASN A 122 9.70 16.55 11.37
C ASN A 122 9.88 15.06 11.74
N ALA A 123 10.99 14.44 11.35
CA ALA A 123 11.32 13.07 11.67
C ALA A 123 11.72 12.97 13.14
N LEU A 124 11.25 11.95 13.83
CA LEU A 124 11.40 11.81 15.27
C LEU A 124 11.76 10.38 15.65
N ALA A 125 12.75 10.22 16.53
CA ALA A 125 12.97 8.96 17.22
C ALA A 125 12.51 9.04 18.67
N VAL A 126 11.91 7.95 19.19
CA VAL A 126 11.45 7.83 20.58
C VAL A 126 11.90 6.49 21.16
N ALA A 127 12.38 6.48 22.39
CA ALA A 127 12.59 5.26 23.18
C ALA A 127 11.48 5.12 24.21
N ALA A 128 10.81 3.96 24.22
CA ALA A 128 9.74 3.65 25.15
C ALA A 128 10.02 2.34 25.90
N THR A 129 9.68 2.28 27.18
CA THR A 129 9.90 1.10 28.04
C THR A 129 8.63 0.60 28.70
N LYS A 130 8.52 -0.72 28.87
CA LYS A 130 7.49 -1.39 29.67
C LYS A 130 8.12 -2.61 30.36
N GLY A 131 8.22 -2.57 31.68
CA GLY A 131 8.92 -3.60 32.45
C GLY A 131 10.41 -3.62 32.11
N ASN A 132 10.93 -4.76 31.67
CA ASN A 132 12.31 -4.94 31.23
C ASN A 132 12.52 -4.71 29.72
N ARG A 133 11.45 -4.40 28.98
CA ARG A 133 11.49 -4.26 27.54
C ARG A 133 11.63 -2.79 27.13
N THR A 134 12.53 -2.54 26.20
CA THR A 134 12.72 -1.23 25.58
C THR A 134 12.52 -1.36 24.08
N VAL A 135 11.70 -0.48 23.51
CA VAL A 135 11.47 -0.36 22.07
C VAL A 135 11.88 1.03 21.64
N TYR A 136 12.72 1.09 20.61
CA TYR A 136 13.02 2.32 19.89
C TYR A 136 12.06 2.46 18.72
N ALA A 137 11.57 3.67 18.45
CA ALA A 137 10.73 3.99 17.33
C ALA A 137 11.38 5.11 16.51
N HIS A 138 11.31 5.04 15.18
CA HIS A 138 11.72 6.13 14.28
C HIS A 138 10.59 6.46 13.32
N PHE A 139 9.97 7.62 13.52
CA PHE A 139 8.93 8.20 12.68
C PHE A 139 9.61 9.07 11.63
N MET A 140 9.85 8.53 10.43
CA MET A 140 10.51 9.26 9.36
C MET A 140 9.54 10.25 8.69
N ASN A 141 8.34 9.77 8.39
CA ASN A 141 7.25 10.55 7.82
C ASN A 141 5.88 9.91 8.20
N PRO A 142 4.74 10.54 7.86
CA PRO A 142 3.42 10.04 8.26
C PRO A 142 3.09 8.61 7.84
N THR A 143 3.80 8.05 6.86
CA THR A 143 3.60 6.72 6.31
C THR A 143 4.75 5.74 6.58
N GLU A 144 5.87 6.23 7.09
CA GLU A 144 7.09 5.45 7.32
C GLU A 144 7.51 5.53 8.79
N ILE A 145 7.28 4.43 9.50
CA ILE A 145 7.57 4.29 10.92
C ILE A 145 8.37 3.01 11.13
N SER A 146 9.37 3.08 12.00
CA SER A 146 10.10 1.92 12.50
C SER A 146 9.93 1.69 13.97
N TYR A 147 10.05 0.42 14.35
CA TYR A 147 10.30 0.03 15.72
C TYR A 147 11.45 -0.98 15.76
N THR A 148 12.24 -0.95 16.82
CA THR A 148 13.33 -1.90 17.07
C THR A 148 13.30 -2.27 18.54
N ASP A 149 13.31 -3.57 18.83
CA ASP A 149 13.55 -4.04 20.19
C ASP A 149 15.01 -3.77 20.55
N ALA A 150 15.26 -3.01 21.63
CA ALA A 150 16.62 -2.63 22.03
C ALA A 150 17.53 -3.84 22.28
N SER A 151 16.96 -5.00 22.61
CA SER A 151 17.72 -6.25 22.80
C SER A 151 18.20 -6.90 21.50
N ARG A 152 17.67 -6.48 20.34
CA ARG A 152 17.98 -7.06 19.03
C ARG A 152 19.00 -6.25 18.24
N THR A 153 19.32 -5.03 18.66
CA THR A 153 20.31 -4.17 17.99
C THR A 153 21.69 -4.27 18.63
N SER A 154 22.75 -4.06 17.84
CA SER A 154 24.13 -3.92 18.29
C SER A 154 24.41 -2.57 18.98
N ALA A 155 23.50 -1.61 18.84
CA ALA A 155 23.67 -0.27 19.36
C ALA A 155 23.73 -0.24 20.90
N THR A 156 24.77 0.41 21.43
CA THR A 156 25.03 0.48 22.87
C THR A 156 24.14 1.47 23.62
N SER A 157 23.41 2.33 22.90
CA SER A 157 22.47 3.31 23.46
C SER A 157 21.43 3.71 22.42
N PHE A 158 20.35 4.34 22.87
CA PHE A 158 19.33 4.89 21.97
C PHE A 158 19.90 5.90 20.97
N ARG A 159 20.79 6.82 21.39
CA ARG A 159 21.41 7.77 20.45
C ARG A 159 22.32 7.10 19.44
N ALA A 160 23.10 6.10 19.86
CA ALA A 160 23.91 5.31 18.94
C ALA A 160 23.03 4.57 17.91
N TRP A 161 21.87 4.09 18.32
CA TRP A 161 20.88 3.49 17.41
C TRP A 161 20.32 4.53 16.44
N VAL A 162 19.97 5.74 16.90
CA VAL A 162 19.48 6.82 16.04
C VAL A 162 20.51 7.19 14.98
N ASP A 163 21.78 7.34 15.37
CA ASP A 163 22.86 7.65 14.44
C ASP A 163 23.07 6.51 13.41
N ASP A 164 22.97 5.25 13.86
CA ASP A 164 23.09 4.07 12.99
C ASP A 164 21.95 3.96 11.96
N VAL A 165 20.71 4.19 12.36
CA VAL A 165 19.55 4.15 11.45
C VAL A 165 19.68 5.22 10.37
N ARG A 166 20.16 6.42 10.73
CA ARG A 166 20.40 7.52 9.78
C ARG A 166 21.58 7.26 8.85
N ALA A 167 22.66 6.67 9.36
CA ALA A 167 23.84 6.39 8.54
C ALA A 167 23.59 5.29 7.50
N HIS A 168 22.61 4.42 7.74
CA HIS A 168 22.45 3.19 6.98
C HIS A 168 21.01 2.99 6.48
N HIS A 169 20.43 4.00 5.86
CA HIS A 169 19.16 3.86 5.15
C HIS A 169 19.20 2.69 4.16
N LEU A 170 18.09 1.97 4.09
CA LEU A 170 17.93 0.89 3.14
C LEU A 170 17.96 1.46 1.71
N SER A 171 18.85 0.92 0.88
CA SER A 171 18.83 1.14 -0.56
C SER A 171 18.57 -0.18 -1.25
N ALA A 172 17.41 -0.28 -1.91
CA ALA A 172 17.04 -1.45 -2.68
C ALA A 172 16.93 -1.11 -4.17
N THR A 173 17.44 -1.99 -5.01
CA THR A 173 17.35 -1.93 -6.46
C THR A 173 16.68 -3.18 -6.97
N TRP A 174 15.78 -3.02 -7.93
CA TRP A 174 15.14 -4.14 -8.61
C TRP A 174 15.82 -4.37 -9.97
N ASN A 175 16.35 -5.58 -10.19
CA ASN A 175 17.14 -5.89 -11.38
C ASN A 175 16.32 -6.58 -12.48
N ALA A 176 16.90 -6.62 -13.69
CA ALA A 176 16.40 -7.43 -14.82
C ALA A 176 15.98 -8.83 -14.35
N GLY A 177 14.73 -9.21 -14.61
CA GLY A 177 14.22 -10.54 -14.26
C GLY A 177 13.51 -10.65 -12.91
N GLY A 178 13.27 -9.53 -12.21
CA GLY A 178 12.36 -9.50 -11.07
C GLY A 178 13.01 -9.71 -9.70
N LYS A 179 14.34 -9.78 -9.64
CA LYS A 179 15.05 -10.02 -8.37
C LYS A 179 15.39 -8.72 -7.66
N LEU A 180 14.94 -8.63 -6.41
CA LEU A 180 15.33 -7.54 -5.52
C LEU A 180 16.80 -7.71 -5.13
N ARG A 181 17.52 -6.60 -5.01
CA ARG A 181 18.83 -6.53 -4.38
C ARG A 181 18.86 -5.36 -3.43
N VAL A 182 19.31 -5.60 -2.21
CA VAL A 182 19.70 -4.53 -1.30
C VAL A 182 21.16 -4.20 -1.56
N LYS A 183 21.46 -2.93 -1.84
CA LYS A 183 22.84 -2.45 -2.04
C LYS A 183 23.35 -1.92 -0.69
N GLN A 184 24.45 -2.53 -0.23
CA GLN A 184 25.33 -2.00 0.83
C GLN A 184 24.72 -1.95 2.24
N ASN A 185 25.57 -1.64 3.23
CA ASN A 185 25.23 -1.38 4.62
C ASN A 185 24.71 -2.57 5.45
N GLY A 186 25.12 -3.81 5.14
CA GLY A 186 24.82 -4.97 5.98
C GLY A 186 23.37 -5.46 5.96
N TRP A 187 22.54 -4.93 5.06
CA TRP A 187 21.18 -5.44 4.82
C TRP A 187 21.22 -6.75 4.04
N GLU A 188 20.41 -7.72 4.46
CA GLU A 188 20.23 -9.00 3.79
C GLU A 188 18.74 -9.25 3.51
N ILE A 189 18.41 -9.78 2.34
CA ILE A 189 17.06 -10.27 2.07
C ILE A 189 16.91 -11.64 2.74
N VAL A 190 16.14 -11.69 3.82
CA VAL A 190 15.88 -12.93 4.58
C VAL A 190 14.65 -13.67 4.06
N ARG A 191 13.75 -12.95 3.38
CA ARG A 191 12.56 -13.54 2.76
C ARG A 191 12.13 -12.72 1.55
N GLU A 192 11.77 -13.39 0.46
CA GLU A 192 11.17 -12.77 -0.73
C GLU A 192 9.76 -13.35 -0.94
N ILE A 193 8.82 -12.50 -1.33
CA ILE A 193 7.41 -12.82 -1.58
C ILE A 193 7.13 -12.40 -3.03
N PRO A 194 7.00 -13.35 -3.97
CA PRO A 194 6.84 -13.01 -5.38
C PRO A 194 5.44 -12.47 -5.64
N ASN A 195 5.38 -11.36 -6.38
CA ASN A 195 4.17 -10.76 -6.93
C ASN A 195 2.96 -10.66 -5.98
N PRO A 196 3.10 -10.04 -4.80
CA PRO A 196 2.00 -9.92 -3.83
C PRO A 196 0.79 -9.15 -4.38
N LEU A 197 0.98 -8.24 -5.34
CA LEU A 197 -0.12 -7.48 -5.96
C LEU A 197 -0.90 -8.27 -7.03
N GLY A 198 -0.39 -9.44 -7.44
CA GLY A 198 -1.03 -10.30 -8.45
C GLY A 198 -0.99 -9.70 -9.86
N TYR A 199 0.03 -8.91 -10.18
CA TYR A 199 0.21 -8.30 -11.49
C TYR A 199 0.59 -9.33 -12.56
N ALA A 200 0.14 -9.11 -13.78
CA ALA A 200 0.60 -9.92 -14.91
C ALA A 200 1.75 -9.20 -15.65
N ALA A 201 2.54 -9.90 -16.46
CA ALA A 201 3.56 -9.25 -17.28
C ALA A 201 2.92 -8.19 -18.22
N PRO A 202 3.54 -7.02 -18.44
CA PRO A 202 4.91 -6.70 -18.08
C PRO A 202 5.05 -6.12 -16.66
N TRP A 203 3.96 -5.90 -15.93
CA TRP A 203 4.02 -5.47 -14.54
C TRP A 203 4.42 -6.61 -13.62
N ASP A 204 5.03 -6.26 -12.52
CA ASP A 204 5.39 -7.20 -11.47
C ASP A 204 5.36 -6.48 -10.12
N SER A 205 5.42 -7.27 -9.07
CA SER A 205 5.66 -6.78 -7.72
C SER A 205 6.53 -7.74 -6.95
N VAL A 206 7.23 -7.25 -5.94
CA VAL A 206 7.97 -8.10 -5.01
C VAL A 206 7.84 -7.54 -3.61
N GLY A 207 7.38 -8.40 -2.70
CA GLY A 207 7.47 -8.18 -1.28
C GLY A 207 8.80 -8.76 -0.78
N ALA A 208 9.46 -8.15 0.19
CA ALA A 208 10.63 -8.75 0.83
C ALA A 208 10.74 -8.37 2.29
N VAL A 209 11.27 -9.28 3.10
CA VAL A 209 11.80 -8.97 4.43
C VAL A 209 13.31 -8.82 4.29
N VAL A 210 13.83 -7.70 4.77
CA VAL A 210 15.25 -7.43 4.84
C VAL A 210 15.66 -7.19 6.29
N GLU A 211 16.82 -7.68 6.68
CA GLU A 211 17.32 -7.57 8.04
C GLU A 211 18.74 -6.99 8.04
N ARG A 212 19.02 -6.16 9.05
CA ARG A 212 20.37 -5.75 9.44
C ARG A 212 20.43 -5.69 10.95
N GLU A 213 21.28 -6.51 11.57
CA GLU A 213 21.58 -6.42 13.01
C GLU A 213 20.30 -6.34 13.88
N GLY A 214 19.32 -7.22 13.59
CA GLY A 214 18.04 -7.29 14.28
C GLY A 214 17.05 -6.16 13.99
N VAL A 215 17.41 -5.20 13.13
CA VAL A 215 16.49 -4.26 12.50
C VAL A 215 15.90 -4.92 11.26
N GLU A 216 14.59 -5.10 11.25
CA GLU A 216 13.87 -5.71 10.14
C GLU A 216 13.08 -4.64 9.37
N GLN A 217 13.11 -4.70 8.04
CA GLN A 217 12.27 -3.89 7.15
C GLN A 217 11.53 -4.78 6.17
N TRP A 218 10.34 -4.33 5.78
CA TRP A 218 9.57 -4.91 4.70
C TRP A 218 9.54 -3.96 3.53
N ILE A 219 9.78 -4.53 2.37
CA ILE A 219 9.81 -3.84 1.10
C ILE A 219 8.60 -4.32 0.32
N LEU A 220 7.84 -3.38 -0.25
CA LEU A 220 6.96 -3.65 -1.37
C LEU A 220 7.44 -2.81 -2.53
N TYR A 221 7.81 -3.53 -3.58
CA TYR A 221 8.16 -2.93 -4.85
C TYR A 221 7.09 -3.26 -5.87
N SER A 222 6.71 -2.30 -6.70
CA SER A 222 5.85 -2.53 -7.86
C SER A 222 6.28 -1.70 -9.06
N GLY A 223 6.18 -2.26 -10.26
CA GLY A 223 6.62 -1.54 -11.46
C GLY A 223 6.55 -2.36 -12.73
N ASN A 224 6.85 -1.69 -13.85
CA ASN A 224 6.99 -2.34 -15.14
C ASN A 224 8.35 -3.06 -15.19
N ARG A 225 8.35 -4.35 -15.53
CA ARG A 225 9.56 -5.16 -15.74
C ARG A 225 10.31 -4.65 -16.97
N PRO A 226 11.45 -3.97 -16.82
CA PRO A 226 12.24 -3.56 -17.98
C PRO A 226 12.79 -4.83 -18.63
N LYS A 227 12.61 -4.98 -19.94
CA LYS A 227 13.17 -6.13 -20.68
C LYS A 227 14.69 -6.23 -20.53
N ASP A 228 15.35 -5.09 -20.39
CA ASP A 228 16.81 -4.98 -20.34
C ASP A 228 17.36 -4.68 -18.94
N GLY A 229 16.50 -4.75 -17.91
CA GLY A 229 16.83 -4.26 -16.57
C GLY A 229 16.87 -2.75 -16.48
N GLY A 230 16.52 -2.22 -15.32
CA GLY A 230 16.57 -0.80 -15.04
C GLY A 230 16.37 -0.60 -13.55
N GLU A 231 17.04 0.40 -12.98
CA GLU A 231 16.67 0.91 -11.67
C GLU A 231 15.34 1.66 -11.88
N SER A 232 14.26 1.18 -11.27
CA SER A 232 13.03 1.96 -11.17
C SER A 232 12.80 2.29 -9.69
N SER A 233 12.45 3.55 -9.44
CA SER A 233 12.12 4.09 -8.12
C SER A 233 10.62 3.87 -7.86
N GLY A 234 10.32 2.98 -6.92
CA GLY A 234 8.96 2.64 -6.49
C GLY A 234 9.08 1.66 -5.32
N LEU A 235 9.53 2.16 -4.18
CA LEU A 235 9.82 1.39 -2.98
C LEU A 235 8.94 1.90 -1.85
N ASP A 236 7.92 1.12 -1.46
CA ASP A 236 7.28 1.30 -0.16
C ASP A 236 8.05 0.42 0.82
N ALA A 237 9.06 1.01 1.47
CA ALA A 237 9.74 0.37 2.57
C ALA A 237 9.04 0.78 3.87
N VAL A 238 8.49 -0.20 4.58
CA VAL A 238 8.07 -0.02 5.98
C VAL A 238 9.04 -0.80 6.84
N TYR A 239 9.25 -0.38 8.08
CA TYR A 239 9.98 -1.22 9.03
C TYR A 239 9.01 -2.21 9.65
N ALA A 240 9.50 -3.40 10.03
CA ALA A 240 8.67 -4.39 10.67
C ALA A 240 8.03 -3.78 11.93
N ILE A 241 6.71 -3.68 11.95
CA ILE A 241 5.99 -3.29 13.15
C ILE A 241 5.97 -4.55 14.04
N PRO A 242 6.52 -4.48 15.26
CA PRO A 242 6.49 -5.60 16.19
C PRO A 242 5.09 -6.19 16.22
N GLY A 243 4.93 -7.51 16.12
CA GLY A 243 3.63 -8.19 16.15
C GLY A 243 2.78 -8.11 14.89
N GLN A 244 3.07 -7.23 13.94
CA GLN A 244 2.49 -7.33 12.62
C GLN A 244 3.33 -8.35 11.83
N THR A 245 2.66 -9.17 11.04
CA THR A 245 3.33 -10.03 10.06
C THR A 245 3.46 -9.30 8.72
N ILE A 246 4.47 -9.66 7.93
CA ILE A 246 4.59 -9.13 6.56
C ILE A 246 3.34 -9.45 5.74
N GLU A 247 2.66 -10.58 5.98
CA GLU A 247 1.40 -10.94 5.33
C GLU A 247 0.27 -9.97 5.65
N GLU A 248 0.11 -9.56 6.91
CA GLU A 248 -0.91 -8.59 7.31
C GLU A 248 -0.64 -7.22 6.72
N TRP A 249 0.62 -6.78 6.72
CA TRP A 249 1.00 -5.54 6.08
C TRP A 249 0.79 -5.59 4.55
N LEU A 250 1.24 -6.65 3.88
CA LEU A 250 1.02 -6.83 2.44
C LEU A 250 -0.47 -6.92 2.11
N ALA A 251 -1.32 -7.51 2.96
CA ALA A 251 -2.76 -7.52 2.76
C ALA A 251 -3.35 -6.10 2.77
N VAL A 252 -2.84 -5.21 3.65
CA VAL A 252 -3.20 -3.78 3.65
C VAL A 252 -2.71 -3.12 2.37
N GLN A 253 -1.45 -3.31 1.98
CA GLN A 253 -0.92 -2.72 0.75
C GLN A 253 -1.69 -3.19 -0.49
N VAL A 254 -2.05 -4.48 -0.59
CA VAL A 254 -2.88 -5.02 -1.67
C VAL A 254 -4.27 -4.40 -1.67
N ALA A 255 -4.88 -4.20 -0.51
CA ALA A 255 -6.19 -3.57 -0.41
C ALA A 255 -6.15 -2.08 -0.80
N THR A 256 -5.11 -1.36 -0.35
CA THR A 256 -4.85 0.04 -0.72
C THR A 256 -4.60 0.15 -2.21
N ASP A 257 -3.71 -0.66 -2.78
CA ASP A 257 -3.45 -0.71 -4.22
C ASP A 257 -4.74 -0.93 -5.02
N ARG A 258 -5.58 -1.90 -4.62
CA ARG A 258 -6.88 -2.14 -5.27
C ARG A 258 -7.86 -0.97 -5.15
N LYS A 259 -7.81 -0.21 -4.05
CA LYS A 259 -8.72 0.90 -3.78
C LYS A 259 -8.29 2.18 -4.49
N ASP A 260 -6.99 2.45 -4.47
CA ASP A 260 -6.38 3.64 -5.08
C ASP A 260 -6.24 3.47 -6.59
N TYR A 261 -6.12 2.21 -7.06
CA TYR A 261 -6.22 1.89 -8.46
C TYR A 261 -7.59 2.28 -9.00
N ARG A 262 -7.57 3.15 -10.01
CA ARG A 262 -8.74 3.43 -10.85
C ARG A 262 -8.53 2.78 -12.21
N PRO A 263 -9.54 2.13 -12.79
CA PRO A 263 -9.49 1.72 -14.19
C PRO A 263 -9.03 2.90 -15.06
N GLY A 264 -8.00 2.68 -15.89
CA GLY A 264 -7.38 3.75 -16.68
C GLY A 264 -6.27 4.54 -15.97
N ASN A 265 -5.86 4.18 -14.75
CA ASN A 265 -4.56 4.58 -14.18
C ASN A 265 -3.44 3.87 -14.95
N VAL A 266 -3.16 4.39 -16.14
CA VAL A 266 -2.04 4.02 -16.97
C VAL A 266 -0.98 5.10 -16.87
N ASP A 267 0.28 4.68 -16.95
CA ASP A 267 1.40 5.60 -17.01
C ASP A 267 1.77 5.87 -18.47
N PHE A 268 2.36 7.03 -18.77
CA PHE A 268 2.69 7.38 -20.15
C PHE A 268 3.98 8.17 -20.28
N SER A 269 4.64 7.99 -21.42
CA SER A 269 5.67 8.93 -21.90
C SER A 269 5.10 9.80 -23.01
N ILE A 270 5.50 11.07 -23.04
CA ILE A 270 5.11 12.07 -24.05
C ILE A 270 6.35 12.54 -24.80
N GLU A 271 6.25 12.57 -26.14
CA GLU A 271 7.33 12.99 -27.03
C GLU A 271 6.73 13.79 -28.20
N PRO A 272 7.35 14.89 -28.66
CA PRO A 272 7.00 15.50 -29.94
C PRO A 272 7.13 14.47 -31.08
N THR A 273 6.26 14.56 -32.08
CA THR A 273 6.27 13.61 -33.21
C THR A 273 5.97 14.28 -34.54
N GLU A 274 6.56 13.75 -35.61
CA GLU A 274 6.29 14.13 -37.01
C GLU A 274 5.46 13.05 -37.73
N ALA A 275 5.03 12.00 -37.02
CA ALA A 275 4.34 10.84 -37.59
C ALA A 275 2.95 11.16 -38.18
N VAL A 276 2.35 12.27 -37.73
CA VAL A 276 1.02 12.70 -38.13
C VAL A 276 0.97 14.21 -38.32
N GLU A 277 0.03 14.66 -39.15
CA GLU A 277 -0.28 16.07 -39.35
C GLU A 277 -1.80 16.26 -39.50
N PHE A 278 -2.25 17.51 -39.63
CA PHE A 278 -3.64 17.77 -40.00
C PHE A 278 -3.83 17.67 -41.52
N GLY A 279 -4.85 16.94 -41.93
CA GLY A 279 -5.41 16.99 -43.27
C GLY A 279 -6.38 18.17 -43.46
N SER A 280 -7.42 17.95 -44.27
CA SER A 280 -8.48 18.94 -44.44
C SER A 280 -9.33 19.04 -43.17
N GLY A 281 -9.34 20.21 -42.52
CA GLY A 281 -10.07 20.40 -41.27
C GLY A 281 -9.37 19.73 -40.07
N SER A 282 -10.11 19.22 -39.10
CA SER A 282 -9.52 18.58 -37.90
C SER A 282 -9.22 17.09 -38.09
N GLU A 283 -9.14 16.62 -39.33
CA GLU A 283 -8.74 15.25 -39.65
C GLU A 283 -7.23 15.09 -39.43
N VAL A 284 -6.83 14.03 -38.73
CA VAL A 284 -5.44 13.60 -38.62
C VAL A 284 -5.10 12.73 -39.82
N VAL A 285 -3.96 12.98 -40.45
CA VAL A 285 -3.43 12.17 -41.56
C VAL A 285 -2.01 11.70 -41.22
N SER A 286 -1.64 10.54 -41.74
CA SER A 286 -0.29 9.98 -41.56
C SER A 286 0.71 10.70 -42.45
N SER A 287 1.83 11.15 -41.88
CA SER A 287 2.93 11.77 -42.63
C SER A 287 3.94 10.74 -43.16
N GLU A 288 3.84 9.48 -42.71
CA GLU A 288 4.74 8.39 -43.06
C GLU A 288 3.96 7.09 -43.39
N ASP A 289 4.39 6.33 -44.40
CA ASP A 289 3.74 5.07 -44.84
C ASP A 289 3.62 4.00 -43.74
N ARG A 290 4.51 4.02 -42.74
CA ARG A 290 4.54 3.06 -41.64
C ARG A 290 3.56 3.39 -40.52
N VAL A 291 2.88 4.53 -40.59
CA VAL A 291 1.91 5.01 -39.60
C VAL A 291 0.51 4.68 -40.10
N LYS A 292 -0.26 3.97 -39.28
CA LYS A 292 -1.67 3.67 -39.56
C LYS A 292 -2.56 4.32 -38.53
N ILE A 293 -3.55 5.07 -38.97
CA ILE A 293 -4.59 5.61 -38.09
C ILE A 293 -5.62 4.51 -37.86
N VAL A 294 -5.84 4.16 -36.60
CA VAL A 294 -6.78 3.12 -36.17
C VAL A 294 -8.15 3.73 -35.86
N GLU A 295 -8.15 4.86 -35.15
CA GLU A 295 -9.31 5.66 -34.80
C GLU A 295 -8.84 7.10 -34.57
N GLN A 296 -9.74 8.06 -34.77
CA GLN A 296 -9.48 9.47 -34.53
C GLN A 296 -10.75 10.21 -34.12
N VAL A 297 -10.57 11.31 -33.42
CA VAL A 297 -11.63 12.22 -33.00
C VAL A 297 -11.16 13.67 -33.20
N ALA A 298 -12.04 14.48 -33.77
CA ALA A 298 -11.84 15.91 -33.87
C ALA A 298 -12.30 16.59 -32.57
N ASP A 299 -11.56 17.61 -32.14
CA ASP A 299 -11.87 18.40 -30.95
C ASP A 299 -12.18 17.58 -29.68
N PRO A 300 -11.25 16.70 -29.25
CA PRO A 300 -11.43 15.93 -28.01
C PRO A 300 -11.45 16.83 -26.77
N ASP A 301 -12.20 16.42 -25.75
CA ASP A 301 -12.24 17.11 -24.45
C ASP A 301 -10.99 16.79 -23.61
N ILE A 302 -9.88 17.50 -23.89
CA ILE A 302 -8.56 17.27 -23.25
C ILE A 302 -8.15 18.43 -22.35
N GLY A 303 -9.15 19.05 -21.72
CA GLY A 303 -8.91 20.15 -20.79
C GLY A 303 -8.53 21.47 -21.44
N HIS A 304 -8.74 22.54 -20.67
CA HIS A 304 -8.52 23.91 -21.15
C HIS A 304 -7.05 24.19 -21.48
N SER A 305 -6.09 23.57 -20.78
CA SER A 305 -4.65 23.86 -20.92
C SER A 305 -4.10 23.49 -22.30
N PHE A 306 -4.47 22.33 -22.86
CA PHE A 306 -4.00 21.90 -24.17
C PHE A 306 -4.63 22.69 -25.32
N ALA A 307 -5.93 22.99 -25.20
CA ALA A 307 -6.73 23.68 -26.22
C ALA A 307 -6.60 25.23 -26.19
N THR A 308 -5.97 25.80 -25.16
CA THR A 308 -5.85 27.27 -25.07
C THR A 308 -5.00 27.84 -26.20
N GLY A 309 -5.62 28.74 -26.99
CA GLY A 309 -4.98 29.46 -28.09
C GLY A 309 -4.79 28.62 -29.35
N THR A 310 -5.48 27.47 -29.46
CA THR A 310 -5.43 26.62 -30.65
C THR A 310 -6.58 26.94 -31.61
N SER A 311 -6.36 26.77 -32.92
CA SER A 311 -7.39 26.91 -33.95
C SER A 311 -8.14 25.61 -34.22
N ARG A 312 -7.46 24.47 -34.02
CA ARG A 312 -8.03 23.11 -34.10
C ARG A 312 -7.23 22.14 -33.27
N THR A 313 -7.91 21.10 -32.79
CA THR A 313 -7.34 19.98 -32.03
C THR A 313 -7.89 18.67 -32.57
N ALA A 314 -7.13 17.59 -32.41
CA ALA A 314 -7.56 16.24 -32.68
C ALA A 314 -6.77 15.23 -31.85
N ALA A 315 -7.36 14.06 -31.63
CA ALA A 315 -6.67 12.91 -31.08
C ALA A 315 -6.81 11.72 -32.03
N ALA A 316 -5.79 10.87 -32.08
CA ALA A 316 -5.88 9.61 -32.80
C ALA A 316 -5.15 8.48 -32.07
N ARG A 317 -5.64 7.26 -32.25
CA ARG A 317 -4.89 6.05 -31.92
C ARG A 317 -4.25 5.58 -33.21
N ILE A 318 -2.93 5.44 -33.18
CA ILE A 318 -2.14 5.08 -34.34
C ILE A 318 -1.34 3.82 -34.07
N THR A 319 -0.91 3.16 -35.13
CA THR A 319 0.13 2.14 -35.06
C THR A 319 1.35 2.62 -35.83
N VAL A 320 2.51 2.62 -35.19
CA VAL A 320 3.81 2.84 -35.85
C VAL A 320 4.50 1.47 -35.98
N GLY A 321 4.46 0.90 -37.18
CA GLY A 321 4.86 -0.49 -37.39
C GLY A 321 3.90 -1.47 -36.69
N SER A 322 4.32 -2.06 -35.56
CA SER A 322 3.50 -2.95 -34.73
C SER A 322 3.19 -2.39 -33.33
N LYS A 323 3.63 -1.17 -33.03
CA LYS A 323 3.44 -0.53 -31.72
C LYS A 323 2.27 0.44 -31.78
N GLU A 324 1.29 0.23 -30.90
CA GLU A 324 0.21 1.19 -30.69
C GLU A 324 0.73 2.44 -29.96
N ARG A 325 0.24 3.61 -30.38
CA ARG A 325 0.49 4.91 -29.78
C ARG A 325 -0.80 5.72 -29.80
N TYR A 326 -0.90 6.69 -28.91
CA TYR A 326 -1.93 7.74 -28.98
C TYR A 326 -1.24 9.03 -29.42
N VAL A 327 -1.93 9.87 -30.17
CA VAL A 327 -1.41 11.18 -30.59
C VAL A 327 -2.40 12.26 -30.26
N LEU A 328 -1.87 13.39 -29.80
CA LEU A 328 -2.59 14.65 -29.71
C LEU A 328 -1.99 15.64 -30.67
N VAL A 329 -2.84 16.26 -31.47
CA VAL A 329 -2.45 17.25 -32.47
C VAL A 329 -3.20 18.54 -32.18
N ARG A 330 -2.49 19.66 -32.20
CA ARG A 330 -3.07 20.99 -32.11
C ARG A 330 -2.44 21.92 -33.13
N GLU A 331 -3.20 22.88 -33.61
CA GLU A 331 -2.66 23.98 -34.40
C GLU A 331 -2.67 25.24 -33.53
N LYS A 332 -1.50 25.84 -33.34
CA LYS A 332 -1.30 27.04 -32.51
C LYS A 332 -0.39 27.99 -33.25
N ASP A 333 -0.80 29.25 -33.36
CA ASP A 333 -0.06 30.30 -34.09
C ASP A 333 0.31 29.90 -35.54
N GLY A 334 -0.57 29.14 -36.20
CA GLY A 334 -0.37 28.64 -37.57
C GLY A 334 0.63 27.48 -37.69
N VAL A 335 1.07 26.91 -36.57
CA VAL A 335 1.99 25.77 -36.52
C VAL A 335 1.27 24.54 -35.98
N THR A 336 1.38 23.42 -36.70
CA THR A 336 0.94 22.11 -36.23
C THR A 336 1.93 21.57 -35.20
N GLN A 337 1.43 21.22 -34.03
CA GLN A 337 2.17 20.55 -32.96
C GLN A 337 1.53 19.19 -32.71
N ALA A 338 2.30 18.12 -32.86
CA ALA A 338 1.86 16.77 -32.60
C ALA A 338 2.71 16.12 -31.50
N TYR A 339 2.06 15.44 -30.58
CA TYR A 339 2.66 14.75 -29.45
C TYR A 339 2.24 13.29 -29.47
N SER A 340 3.20 12.38 -29.43
CA SER A 340 2.98 10.94 -29.30
C SER A 340 3.03 10.54 -27.84
N PHE A 341 2.08 9.69 -27.46
CA PHE A 341 1.96 9.10 -26.14
C PHE A 341 2.19 7.59 -26.23
N SER A 342 3.17 7.11 -25.49
CA SER A 342 3.32 5.69 -25.21
C SER A 342 2.57 5.38 -23.92
N VAL A 343 1.38 4.80 -24.03
CA VAL A 343 0.62 4.34 -22.87
C VAL A 343 1.20 3.01 -22.41
N LEU A 344 1.68 2.95 -21.17
CA LEU A 344 2.01 1.69 -20.52
C LEU A 344 0.71 0.94 -20.24
N PRO A 345 0.64 -0.38 -20.51
CA PRO A 345 -0.56 -1.15 -20.27
C PRO A 345 -0.97 -1.05 -18.80
N ALA A 346 -2.25 -1.21 -18.49
CA ALA A 346 -2.69 -1.25 -17.09
C ALA A 346 -1.98 -2.38 -16.30
N PRO A 347 -1.68 -2.15 -15.00
CA PRO A 347 -1.03 -3.15 -14.16
C PRO A 347 -1.86 -4.43 -14.02
N ARG A 348 -3.18 -4.27 -13.87
CA ARG A 348 -4.14 -5.36 -13.71
C ARG A 348 -4.59 -5.93 -15.05
N ALA A 349 -4.77 -7.26 -15.11
CA ALA A 349 -5.03 -7.98 -16.35
C ALA A 349 -6.43 -7.67 -16.92
N GLU A 350 -7.41 -7.53 -16.05
CA GLU A 350 -8.79 -7.14 -16.38
C GLU A 350 -8.89 -5.81 -17.14
N ASP A 351 -7.88 -4.94 -17.03
CA ASP A 351 -7.89 -3.58 -17.57
C ASP A 351 -6.98 -3.38 -18.80
N ARG A 352 -6.41 -4.46 -19.37
CA ARG A 352 -5.39 -4.37 -20.44
C ARG A 352 -5.89 -4.15 -21.86
N ARG A 353 -7.14 -3.73 -22.00
CA ARG A 353 -7.62 -3.31 -23.32
C ARG A 353 -6.95 -1.98 -23.72
N PRO A 354 -6.78 -1.72 -25.02
CA PRO A 354 -6.51 -0.37 -25.50
C PRO A 354 -7.49 0.63 -24.87
N LEU A 355 -6.99 1.82 -24.54
CA LEU A 355 -7.85 2.92 -24.17
C LEU A 355 -8.66 3.35 -25.38
N THR A 356 -9.90 3.73 -25.14
CA THR A 356 -10.64 4.55 -26.11
C THR A 356 -10.04 5.96 -26.13
N LEU A 357 -10.30 6.73 -27.20
CA LEU A 357 -9.84 8.12 -27.27
C LEU A 357 -10.43 9.01 -26.16
N ASP A 358 -11.64 8.72 -25.69
CA ASP A 358 -12.26 9.44 -24.57
C ASP A 358 -11.55 9.14 -23.25
N GLU A 359 -11.21 7.87 -22.99
CA GLU A 359 -10.45 7.49 -21.78
C GLU A 359 -9.02 8.03 -21.81
N PHE A 360 -8.41 8.07 -23.00
CA PHE A 360 -7.12 8.69 -23.21
C PHE A 360 -7.19 10.21 -22.97
N ALA A 361 -8.21 10.90 -23.48
CA ALA A 361 -8.46 12.31 -23.24
C ALA A 361 -8.63 12.62 -21.75
N GLU A 362 -9.47 11.86 -21.03
CA GLU A 362 -9.68 12.01 -19.59
C GLU A 362 -8.39 11.73 -18.80
N MET A 363 -7.61 10.72 -19.21
CA MET A 363 -6.30 10.43 -18.60
C MET A 363 -5.33 11.62 -18.75
N VAL A 364 -5.24 12.20 -19.95
CA VAL A 364 -4.36 13.35 -20.20
C VAL A 364 -4.84 14.57 -19.42
N ASP A 365 -6.14 14.88 -19.42
CA ASP A 365 -6.68 16.03 -18.68
C ASP A 365 -6.38 15.95 -17.18
N ARG A 366 -6.62 14.78 -16.56
CA ARG A 366 -6.35 14.56 -15.13
C ARG A 366 -4.88 14.74 -14.76
N ARG A 367 -3.94 14.32 -15.63
CA ARG A 367 -2.50 14.41 -15.34
C ARG A 367 -1.86 15.72 -15.77
N MET A 368 -2.47 16.44 -16.71
CA MET A 368 -1.89 17.64 -17.32
C MET A 368 -2.59 18.94 -16.89
N THR A 369 -2.96 19.00 -15.61
CA THR A 369 -3.55 20.19 -14.99
C THR A 369 -2.61 21.41 -15.04
N PRO A 370 -3.14 22.65 -15.03
CA PRO A 370 -2.35 23.87 -15.07
C PRO A 370 -1.22 23.90 -14.03
N GLY A 371 0.02 24.14 -14.48
CA GLY A 371 1.21 24.21 -13.62
C GLY A 371 2.13 22.97 -13.69
N SER A 372 1.77 21.91 -14.40
CA SER A 372 2.59 20.71 -14.58
C SER A 372 3.86 20.91 -15.43
N GLY A 373 4.06 22.09 -16.02
CA GLY A 373 5.24 22.45 -16.80
C GLY A 373 5.38 21.75 -18.17
N LEU A 374 4.37 20.95 -18.57
CA LEU A 374 4.39 20.13 -19.78
C LEU A 374 3.67 20.76 -21.00
N TRP A 375 2.93 21.86 -20.82
CA TRP A 375 2.19 22.55 -21.90
C TRP A 375 2.61 23.99 -22.15
#